data_AF-A0A060D7Q9-F1
#
_entry.id   AF-A0A060D7Q9-F1
#
_cell.length_a   1.000
_cell.length_b   1.000
_cell.length_c   1.000
_cell.angle_alpha   90.00
_cell.angle_beta   90.00
_cell.angle_gamma   90.00
#
_symmetry.space_group_name_H-M   'P 1'
#
loop_
_entity.id
_entity.type
_entity.pdbx_description
1 polymer ?
#
loop_
_entity_poly.entity_id
_entity_poly.type
_entity_poly.pdbx_seq_one_letter_code
_entity_poly.pdbx_strand_id
1 'polypeptide(L)'
;MNRNPIILTLNQKSQIDYIKTAIKENIWYYRDRLNISRGPCDIYLLRKCWINGIIDQNTLIWGIGLDDWVPLRNIRNLIILIRIPEVQIATLIKKELIIKPSLNNVRDLNKSRRNTWLNQIEEMF
;
A
#
# COMPACT_ATOMS: atom_id res chain seq x y z
N MET A 1 -33.71 11.55 36.86
CA MET A 1 -33.15 12.35 35.74
C MET A 1 -33.88 11.95 34.46
N ASN A 2 -34.74 12.82 33.95
CA ASN A 2 -35.48 12.56 32.72
C ASN A 2 -34.56 12.84 31.52
N ARG A 3 -34.13 11.81 30.78
CA ARG A 3 -33.31 12.00 29.56
C ARG A 3 -34.26 12.14 28.39
N ASN A 4 -34.35 13.35 27.83
CA ASN A 4 -35.06 13.54 26.56
C ASN A 4 -34.35 12.71 25.47
N PRO A 5 -35.10 12.04 24.58
CA PRO A 5 -34.51 11.25 23.51
C PRO A 5 -33.74 12.18 22.56
N ILE A 6 -32.50 11.79 22.24
CA ILE A 6 -31.67 12.49 21.26
C ILE A 6 -32.27 12.23 19.88
N ILE A 7 -32.84 13.26 19.26
CA ILE A 7 -33.36 13.19 17.88
C ILE A 7 -32.21 13.53 16.94
N LEU A 8 -31.76 12.53 16.18
CA LEU A 8 -30.69 12.68 15.20
C LEU A 8 -31.26 13.22 13.88
N THR A 9 -30.52 14.12 13.23
CA THR A 9 -30.83 14.54 11.86
C THR A 9 -30.54 13.39 10.88
N LEU A 10 -31.15 13.43 9.69
CA LEU A 10 -30.91 12.42 8.65
C LEU A 10 -29.41 12.30 8.31
N ASN A 11 -28.70 13.43 8.27
CA ASN A 11 -27.26 13.47 8.01
C ASN A 11 -26.44 12.83 9.14
N GLN A 12 -26.81 13.07 10.40
CA GLN A 12 -26.14 12.40 11.53
C GLN A 12 -26.38 10.89 11.49
N LYS A 13 -27.61 10.47 11.14
CA LYS A 13 -27.95 9.06 11.00
C LYS A 13 -27.13 8.39 9.89
N SER A 14 -27.02 9.02 8.71
CA SER A 14 -26.21 8.46 7.60
C SER A 14 -24.73 8.38 7.95
N GLN A 15 -24.17 9.39 8.64
CA GLN A 15 -22.79 9.37 9.12
C GLN A 15 -22.55 8.21 10.11
N ILE A 16 -23.44 8.02 11.06
CA ILE A 16 -23.36 6.92 12.04
C ILE A 16 -23.47 5.57 11.34
N ASP A 17 -24.39 5.42 10.40
CA ASP A 17 -24.59 4.17 9.66
C ASP A 17 -23.38 3.85 8.76
N TYR A 18 -22.75 4.88 8.18
CA TYR A 18 -21.49 4.73 7.47
C TYR A 18 -20.36 4.28 8.41
N ILE A 19 -20.17 4.93 9.56
CA ILE A 19 -19.14 4.56 10.55
C ILE A 19 -19.34 3.10 11.00
N LYS A 20 -20.58 2.70 11.31
CA LYS A 20 -20.91 1.32 11.70
C LYS A 20 -20.52 0.33 10.60
N THR A 21 -20.87 0.64 9.36
CA THR A 21 -20.53 -0.21 8.21
C THR A 21 -19.02 -0.26 8.00
N ALA A 22 -18.32 0.88 8.09
CA ALA A 22 -16.87 0.96 7.91
C ALA A 22 -16.09 0.18 8.98
N ILE A 23 -16.56 0.23 10.24
CA ILE A 23 -16.00 -0.58 11.34
C ILE A 23 -16.25 -2.06 11.07
N LYS A 24 -17.49 -2.43 10.73
CA LYS A 24 -17.91 -3.82 10.52
C LYS A 24 -17.14 -4.48 9.38
N GLU A 25 -17.00 -3.77 8.26
CA GLU A 25 -16.31 -4.26 7.07
C GLU A 25 -14.80 -3.99 7.10
N ASN A 26 -14.29 -3.41 8.19
CA ASN A 26 -12.88 -3.09 8.40
C ASN A 26 -12.27 -2.32 7.21
N ILE A 27 -12.89 -1.18 6.87
CA ILE A 27 -12.51 -0.35 5.74
C ILE A 27 -11.28 0.49 6.07
N TRP A 28 -10.32 0.46 5.16
CA TRP A 28 -9.06 1.21 5.23
C TRP A 28 -8.88 2.14 4.02
N TYR A 29 -7.89 3.01 4.16
CA TYR A 29 -7.40 3.90 3.13
C TYR A 29 -5.88 3.94 3.20
N TYR A 30 -5.20 4.10 2.07
CA TYR A 30 -3.74 4.25 2.02
C TYR A 30 -3.35 5.44 1.16
N ARG A 31 -2.18 6.04 1.42
CA ARG A 31 -1.58 7.00 0.50
C ARG A 31 -0.60 6.31 -0.41
N ASP A 32 -0.77 6.49 -1.72
CA ASP A 32 0.16 5.96 -2.71
C ASP A 32 1.49 6.74 -2.70
N ARG A 33 2.47 6.33 -3.50
CA ARG A 33 3.79 6.99 -3.63
C ARG A 33 3.70 8.46 -4.07
N LEU A 34 2.58 8.85 -4.67
CA LEU A 34 2.26 10.24 -5.04
C LEU A 34 1.55 11.02 -3.91
N ASN A 35 1.48 10.46 -2.70
CA ASN A 35 0.80 11.01 -1.53
C ASN A 35 -0.72 11.24 -1.72
N ILE A 36 -1.32 10.58 -2.71
CA ILE A 36 -2.76 10.63 -3.00
C ILE A 36 -3.47 9.57 -2.15
N SER A 37 -4.52 9.97 -1.43
CA SER A 37 -5.38 9.05 -0.68
C SER A 37 -6.17 8.14 -1.62
N ARG A 38 -6.07 6.83 -1.42
CA ARG A 38 -6.78 5.78 -2.15
C ARG A 38 -7.64 4.97 -1.18
N GLY A 39 -8.79 4.53 -1.68
CA GLY A 39 -9.77 3.73 -0.94
C GLY A 39 -11.19 4.08 -1.36
N PRO A 40 -12.22 3.52 -0.68
CA PRO A 40 -12.13 2.55 0.42
C PRO A 40 -11.48 1.24 -0.01
N CYS A 41 -10.69 0.61 0.86
CA CYS A 41 -10.11 -0.70 0.63
C CYS A 41 -10.41 -1.66 1.77
N ASP A 42 -10.65 -2.92 1.40
CA ASP A 42 -10.72 -4.04 2.34
C ASP A 42 -9.31 -4.60 2.61
N ILE A 43 -9.22 -5.53 3.56
CA ILE A 43 -7.96 -6.18 3.90
C ILE A 43 -7.37 -6.96 2.71
N TYR A 44 -8.21 -7.52 1.84
CA TYR A 44 -7.79 -8.30 0.69
C TYR A 44 -7.13 -7.42 -0.38
N LEU A 45 -7.68 -6.24 -0.64
CA LEU A 45 -7.08 -5.26 -1.53
C LEU A 45 -5.75 -4.75 -0.97
N LEU A 46 -5.65 -4.49 0.34
CA LEU A 46 -4.38 -4.15 0.97
C LEU A 46 -3.31 -5.24 0.79
N ARG A 47 -3.69 -6.52 0.92
CA ARG A 47 -2.79 -7.66 0.63
C ARG A 47 -2.33 -7.68 -0.82
N LYS A 48 -3.23 -7.45 -1.78
CA LYS A 48 -2.85 -7.32 -3.20
C LYS A 48 -1.89 -6.16 -3.44
N CYS A 49 -2.16 -5.00 -2.84
CA CYS A 49 -1.29 -3.84 -2.92
C CYS A 49 0.09 -4.13 -2.35
N TRP A 50 0.19 -4.89 -1.26
CA TRP A 50 1.45 -5.34 -0.68
C TRP A 50 2.22 -6.26 -1.64
N ILE A 51 1.57 -7.28 -2.20
CA ILE A 51 2.18 -8.20 -3.19
C ILE A 51 2.72 -7.42 -4.39
N ASN A 52 2.01 -6.38 -4.81
CA ASN A 52 2.39 -5.54 -5.93
C ASN A 52 3.45 -4.48 -5.59
N GLY A 53 3.85 -4.34 -4.32
CA GLY A 53 4.81 -3.32 -3.89
C GLY A 53 4.28 -1.88 -3.96
N ILE A 54 2.96 -1.73 -4.04
CA ILE A 54 2.27 -0.42 -4.00
C ILE A 54 2.37 0.15 -2.59
N ILE A 55 2.12 -0.71 -1.59
CA ILE A 55 2.25 -0.35 -0.18
C ILE A 55 3.40 -1.13 0.46
N ASP A 56 3.98 -0.52 1.49
CA ASP A 56 5.05 -1.05 2.32
C ASP A 56 4.81 -0.68 3.79
N GLN A 57 5.77 -0.98 4.66
CA GLN A 57 5.68 -0.68 6.10
C GLN A 57 5.63 0.82 6.43
N ASN A 58 6.12 1.67 5.53
CA ASN A 58 6.21 3.11 5.72
C ASN A 58 5.02 3.85 5.10
N THR A 59 4.23 3.15 4.29
CA THR A 59 3.04 3.67 3.65
C THR A 59 2.07 4.18 4.70
N LEU A 60 1.61 5.41 4.52
CA LEU A 60 0.62 6.04 5.38
C LEU A 60 -0.74 5.40 5.13
N ILE A 61 -1.38 4.97 6.21
CA ILE A 61 -2.68 4.32 6.23
C ILE A 61 -3.59 5.08 7.19
N TRP A 62 -4.85 5.16 6.81
CA TRP A 62 -5.91 5.71 7.64
C TRP A 62 -7.08 4.74 7.68
N GLY A 63 -7.79 4.74 8.79
CA GLY A 63 -8.93 3.89 9.05
C GLY A 63 -9.82 4.55 10.08
N ILE A 64 -11.04 4.04 10.18
CA ILE A 64 -12.02 4.59 11.11
C ILE A 64 -11.50 4.47 12.56
N GLY A 65 -11.57 5.55 13.33
CA GLY A 65 -11.04 5.61 14.69
C GLY A 65 -9.55 5.97 14.81
N LEU A 66 -8.87 6.27 13.70
CA LEU A 66 -7.56 6.95 13.72
C LEU A 66 -7.73 8.46 13.54
N ASP A 67 -7.00 9.24 14.33
CA ASP A 67 -7.03 10.71 14.25
C ASP A 67 -6.38 11.22 12.95
N ASP A 68 -5.29 10.59 12.51
CA ASP A 68 -4.55 10.96 11.30
C ASP A 68 -3.98 9.73 10.58
N TRP A 69 -3.40 9.98 9.41
CA TRP A 69 -2.63 9.03 8.62
C TRP A 69 -1.39 8.58 9.40
N VAL A 70 -1.27 7.28 9.61
CA VAL A 70 -0.14 6.69 10.34
C VAL A 70 0.61 5.67 9.47
N PRO A 71 1.93 5.53 9.61
CA PRO A 71 2.67 4.48 8.91
C PRO A 71 2.11 3.09 9.23
N LEU A 72 1.98 2.22 8.22
CA LEU A 72 1.44 0.86 8.39
C LEU A 72 2.13 0.07 9.51
N ARG A 73 3.44 0.21 9.68
CA ARG A 73 4.20 -0.45 10.75
C ARG A 73 3.73 -0.10 12.16
N ASN A 74 3.08 1.05 12.34
CA ASN A 74 2.57 1.51 13.63
C ASN A 74 1.24 0.83 13.99
N ILE A 75 0.51 0.28 13.01
CA ILE A 75 -0.76 -0.42 13.22
C ILE A 75 -0.48 -1.93 13.35
N ARG A 76 -0.09 -2.38 14.55
CA ARG A 76 0.39 -3.75 14.81
C ARG A 76 -0.56 -4.85 14.32
N ASN A 77 -1.87 -4.70 14.54
CA ASN A 77 -2.83 -5.74 14.14
C ASN A 77 -2.99 -5.78 12.62
N LEU A 78 -2.99 -4.63 11.95
CA LEU A 78 -3.18 -4.53 10.51
C LEU A 78 -1.98 -5.12 9.75
N ILE A 79 -0.75 -4.81 10.19
CA ILE A 79 0.45 -5.34 9.53
C ILE A 79 0.49 -6.88 9.57
N ILE A 80 0.03 -7.50 10.66
CA ILE A 80 -0.06 -8.96 10.79
C ILE A 80 -1.11 -9.52 9.81
N LEU A 81 -2.27 -8.88 9.72
CA LEU A 81 -3.33 -9.30 8.79
C LEU A 81 -2.92 -9.17 7.32
N ILE A 82 -2.10 -8.19 6.96
CA ILE A 82 -1.57 -8.03 5.60
C ILE A 82 -0.47 -9.06 5.32
N ARG A 83 0.44 -9.29 6.27
CA ARG A 83 1.65 -10.12 6.10
C ARG A 83 1.45 -11.60 6.41
N ILE A 84 0.30 -12.17 6.06
CA ILE A 84 0.07 -13.60 6.18
C ILE A 84 1.05 -14.40 5.28
N PRO A 85 1.38 -15.66 5.63
CA PRO A 85 2.38 -16.46 4.90
C PRO A 85 2.14 -16.53 3.39
N GLU A 86 0.90 -16.71 2.96
CA GLU A 86 0.48 -16.79 1.56
C GLU A 86 0.86 -15.52 0.79
N VAL A 87 0.64 -14.36 1.41
CA VAL A 87 0.98 -13.05 0.83
C VAL A 87 2.51 -12.89 0.75
N GLN A 88 3.25 -13.34 1.76
CA GLN A 88 4.71 -13.27 1.73
C GLN A 88 5.29 -14.17 0.63
N ILE A 89 4.82 -15.40 0.51
CA ILE A 89 5.24 -16.33 -0.55
C ILE A 89 4.91 -15.76 -1.93
N ALA A 90 3.69 -15.25 -2.15
CA ALA A 90 3.30 -14.61 -3.41
C ALA A 90 4.20 -13.40 -3.74
N THR A 91 4.57 -12.61 -2.74
CA THR A 91 5.48 -11.47 -2.90
C THR A 91 6.87 -11.94 -3.32
N LEU A 92 7.40 -13.00 -2.69
CA LEU A 92 8.69 -13.59 -3.05
C LEU A 92 8.69 -14.11 -4.48
N ILE A 93 7.69 -14.93 -4.85
CA ILE A 93 7.56 -15.47 -6.22
C ILE A 93 7.49 -14.34 -7.24
N LYS A 94 6.68 -13.31 -6.98
CA LYS A 94 6.55 -12.16 -7.89
C LYS A 94 7.86 -11.40 -8.05
N LYS A 95 8.62 -11.23 -6.97
CA LYS A 95 9.94 -10.59 -7.00
C LYS A 95 10.92 -11.40 -7.85
N GLU A 96 10.91 -12.72 -7.72
CA GLU A 96 11.77 -13.62 -8.50
C GLU A 96 11.42 -13.63 -9.99
N LEU A 97 10.14 -13.70 -10.33
CA LEU A 97 9.69 -13.87 -11.72
C LEU A 97 9.60 -12.57 -12.51
N ILE A 98 9.23 -11.45 -11.87
CA ILE A 98 8.97 -10.20 -12.59
C ILE A 98 10.12 -9.20 -12.39
N ILE A 99 10.54 -9.00 -11.14
CA ILE A 99 11.46 -7.92 -10.80
C ILE A 99 12.90 -8.29 -11.17
N LYS A 100 13.36 -9.50 -10.85
CA LYS A 100 14.75 -9.88 -11.16
C LYS A 100 15.08 -9.86 -12.66
N PRO A 101 14.24 -10.40 -13.57
CA PRO A 101 14.53 -10.33 -15.00
C PRO A 101 14.60 -8.90 -15.52
N SER A 102 13.68 -8.02 -15.10
CA SER A 102 13.70 -6.63 -15.55
C SER A 102 14.96 -5.89 -15.07
N LEU A 103 15.38 -6.13 -13.82
CA LEU A 103 16.61 -5.56 -13.28
C LEU A 103 17.86 -6.09 -13.98
N ASN A 104 17.90 -7.37 -14.34
CA ASN A 104 19.03 -7.96 -15.06
C ASN A 104 19.16 -7.34 -16.46
N ASN A 105 18.04 -7.19 -17.19
CA ASN A 105 18.05 -6.51 -18.48
C ASN A 105 18.62 -5.08 -18.38
N VAL A 106 18.23 -4.32 -17.35
CA VAL A 106 18.76 -2.97 -17.10
C VAL A 106 20.27 -3.01 -16.80
N ARG A 107 20.74 -3.99 -16.02
CA ARG A 107 22.16 -4.17 -15.73
C ARG A 107 22.96 -4.48 -17.00
N ASP A 108 22.47 -5.38 -17.83
CA ASP A 108 23.13 -5.77 -19.07
C ASP A 108 23.18 -4.60 -20.07
N LEU A 109 22.08 -3.84 -20.20
CA LEU A 109 22.04 -2.62 -21.01
C LEU A 109 23.07 -1.58 -20.54
N ASN A 110 23.17 -1.36 -19.22
CA ASN A 110 24.14 -0.42 -18.66
C ASN A 110 25.59 -0.90 -18.87
N LYS A 111 25.83 -2.21 -18.79
CA LYS A 111 27.14 -2.81 -19.09
C LYS A 111 27.51 -2.61 -20.56
N SER A 112 26.57 -2.88 -21.48
CA SER A 112 26.77 -2.66 -22.92
C SER A 112 27.06 -1.19 -23.23
N ARG A 113 26.27 -0.24 -22.68
CA ARG A 113 26.51 1.21 -22.84
C ARG A 113 27.89 1.63 -22.36
N ARG A 114 28.34 1.12 -21.22
CA ARG A 114 29.68 1.40 -20.68
C ARG A 114 30.77 0.90 -21.62
N ASN A 115 30.64 -0.32 -22.13
CA ASN A 115 31.62 -0.89 -23.06
C ASN A 115 31.67 -0.11 -24.37
N THR A 116 30.52 0.29 -24.93
CA THR A 116 30.48 1.14 -26.14
C THR A 116 31.18 2.48 -25.91
N TRP A 117 30.95 3.12 -24.76
CA TRP A 117 31.59 4.39 -24.40
C TRP A 117 33.12 4.25 -24.25
N LEU A 118 33.59 3.18 -23.61
CA LEU A 118 35.03 2.90 -23.49
C LEU A 118 35.69 2.68 -24.85
N ASN A 119 35.07 1.89 -25.73
CA ASN A 119 35.60 1.64 -27.07
C ASN A 119 35.69 2.92 -27.91
N GLN A 120 34.69 3.81 -27.81
CA GLN A 120 34.72 5.11 -28.50
C GLN A 120 35.89 5.98 -28.02
N ILE A 121 36.23 5.92 -26.73
CA ILE A 121 37.37 6.67 -26.18
C ILE A 121 38.68 6.09 -26.70
N GLU A 122 38.82 4.76 -26.73
CA GLU A 122 40.01 4.10 -27.28
C GLU A 122 40.22 4.42 -28.77
N GLU A 123 39.16 4.56 -29.56
CA GLU A 123 39.24 4.96 -30.97
C GLU A 123 39.63 6.45 -31.18
N MET A 124 39.53 7.28 -30.15
CA MET A 124 39.84 8.72 -30.23
C MET A 124 41.29 9.09 -29.89
N PHE A 125 42.08 8.14 -29.34
CA PHE A 125 43.48 8.33 -28.96
C PHE A 125 44.41 7.48 -29.83
#